data_AF-A0A5S9NRM3-F1
#
_entry.id   AF-A0A5S9NRM3-F1
#
_cell.length_a   1.000
_cell.length_b   1.000
_cell.length_c   1.000
_cell.angle_alpha   90.00
_cell.angle_beta   90.00
_cell.angle_gamma   90.00
#
_symmetry.space_group_name_H-M   'P 1'
#
loop_
_entity.id
_entity.type
_entity.pdbx_description
1 polymer ?
#
loop_
_entity_poly.entity_id
_entity_poly.type
_entity_poly.pdbx_seq_one_letter_code
_entity_poly.pdbx_strand_id
1 'polypeptide(L)'
;MAREREREREDRDNTFVDKLVHINRVAKVVKGGRRFGFAALVVVGDQKGRVGFGHGKAREVPEAIRKATEAAKRALIRVPLREGRTLHHDVHGHHGAGKVILRAAPAGTGIIAGGPMRAVFETLGMQDVVAKSFGSSNPYNMVRATFEALKNQDSPRLVAARRSLKVSQLQSRRRVDDAEATD
;
A
#
# COMPACT_ATOMS: atom_id res chain seq x y z
N MET A 1 23.35 -25.76 -5.66
CA MET A 1 22.85 -25.31 -4.34
C MET A 1 23.07 -23.83 -4.03
N ALA A 2 24.30 -23.31 -3.80
CA ALA A 2 24.48 -21.89 -3.45
C ALA A 2 24.13 -20.92 -4.60
N ARG A 3 24.59 -21.21 -5.82
CA ARG A 3 24.28 -20.44 -7.04
C ARG A 3 22.80 -20.43 -7.44
N GLU A 4 22.05 -21.49 -7.13
CA GLU A 4 20.60 -21.54 -7.40
C GLU A 4 19.82 -20.65 -6.43
N ARG A 5 20.21 -20.63 -5.15
CA ARG A 5 19.60 -19.74 -4.14
C ARG A 5 19.88 -18.27 -4.41
N GLU A 6 21.04 -17.95 -5.00
CA GLU A 6 21.37 -16.59 -5.45
C GLU A 6 20.52 -16.16 -6.64
N ARG A 7 20.37 -17.02 -7.67
CA ARG A 7 19.49 -16.75 -8.81
C ARG A 7 18.02 -16.57 -8.40
N GLU A 8 17.50 -17.43 -7.51
CA GLU A 8 16.14 -17.29 -6.98
C GLU A 8 15.93 -16.01 -6.16
N ARG A 9 16.99 -15.41 -5.61
CA ARG A 9 16.90 -14.11 -4.91
C ARG A 9 16.90 -12.96 -5.91
N GLU A 10 17.77 -13.02 -6.91
CA GLU A 10 17.83 -12.03 -8.00
C GLU A 10 16.52 -11.97 -8.81
N ASP A 11 15.92 -13.13 -9.12
CA ASP A 11 14.63 -13.20 -9.84
C ASP A 11 13.46 -12.65 -9.02
N ARG A 12 13.48 -12.84 -7.69
CA ARG A 12 12.52 -12.21 -6.78
C ARG A 12 12.70 -10.71 -6.74
N ASP A 13 13.93 -10.24 -6.70
CA ASP A 13 14.24 -8.81 -6.65
C ASP A 13 13.83 -8.08 -7.93
N ASN A 14 13.91 -8.74 -9.09
CA ASN A 14 13.50 -8.16 -10.38
C ASN A 14 11.97 -8.03 -10.57
N THR A 15 11.17 -8.67 -9.73
CA THR A 15 9.70 -8.62 -9.86
C THR A 15 9.07 -7.45 -9.10
N PHE A 16 9.79 -6.86 -8.15
CA PHE A 16 9.26 -5.81 -7.30
C PHE A 16 9.59 -4.42 -7.83
N VAL A 17 8.58 -3.55 -7.87
CA VAL A 17 8.73 -2.14 -8.16
C VAL A 17 8.77 -1.38 -6.85
N ASP A 18 9.83 -0.60 -6.65
CA ASP A 18 9.99 0.30 -5.52
C ASP A 18 9.67 1.75 -5.90
N LYS A 19 9.02 2.46 -4.98
CA LYS A 19 8.77 3.89 -5.07
C LYS A 19 9.22 4.60 -3.82
N LEU A 20 10.05 5.62 -4.02
CA LEU A 20 10.45 6.54 -2.97
C LEU A 20 9.30 7.51 -2.67
N VAL A 21 8.83 7.52 -1.42
CA VAL A 21 7.73 8.41 -1.01
C VAL A 21 8.28 9.70 -0.44
N HIS A 22 9.24 9.60 0.48
CA HIS A 22 9.77 10.77 1.17
C HIS A 22 11.18 10.54 1.71
N ILE A 23 12.01 11.58 1.68
CA ILE A 23 13.34 11.61 2.29
C ILE A 23 13.41 12.78 3.27
N ASN A 24 13.86 12.49 4.49
CA ASN A 24 14.12 13.47 5.53
C ASN A 24 15.61 13.53 5.83
N ARG A 25 16.17 14.74 5.90
CA ARG A 25 17.47 14.98 6.54
C ARG A 25 17.23 15.24 8.03
N VAL A 26 17.65 14.33 8.88
CA VAL A 26 17.51 14.40 10.34
C VAL A 26 18.86 14.65 11.00
N ALA A 27 18.88 15.29 12.17
CA ALA A 27 20.12 15.64 12.86
C ALA A 27 20.08 15.27 14.35
N LYS A 28 21.20 14.74 14.88
CA LYS A 28 21.46 14.60 16.32
C LYS A 28 22.47 15.66 16.74
N VAL A 29 22.10 16.52 17.69
CA VAL A 29 23.00 17.55 18.24
C VAL A 29 23.99 16.89 19.22
N VAL A 30 25.26 17.27 19.15
CA VAL A 30 26.36 16.82 20.03
C VAL A 30 27.22 18.02 20.43
N LYS A 31 28.09 17.85 21.44
CA LYS A 31 28.95 18.93 21.98
C LYS A 31 29.76 19.72 20.94
N GLY A 32 30.09 19.11 19.80
CA GLY A 32 30.90 19.71 18.72
C GLY A 32 30.12 19.99 17.42
N GLY A 33 28.79 19.95 17.43
CA GLY A 33 27.99 20.26 16.23
C GLY A 33 26.76 19.37 16.04
N ARG A 34 26.39 19.11 14.78
CA ARG A 34 25.22 18.30 14.42
C ARG A 34 25.65 17.11 13.55
N ARG A 35 25.33 15.90 14.00
CA ARG A 35 25.48 14.68 13.18
C ARG A 35 24.23 14.50 12.33
N PHE A 36 24.36 14.68 11.03
CA PHE A 36 23.28 14.46 10.08
C PHE A 36 23.12 12.97 9.75
N GLY A 37 21.89 12.60 9.40
CA GLY A 37 21.56 11.34 8.75
C GLY A 37 20.33 11.53 7.87
N PHE A 38 20.09 10.57 6.99
CA PHE A 38 18.94 10.56 6.10
C PHE A 38 17.99 9.45 6.50
N ALA A 39 16.71 9.76 6.56
CA ALA A 39 15.64 8.80 6.74
C ALA A 39 14.82 8.74 5.44
N ALA A 40 14.61 7.54 4.91
CA ALA A 40 13.84 7.30 3.70
C ALA A 40 12.60 6.46 4.03
N LEU A 41 11.47 6.83 3.42
CA LEU A 41 10.24 6.03 3.39
C LEU A 41 10.06 5.50 1.97
N VAL A 42 10.04 4.19 1.83
CA VAL A 42 9.94 3.49 0.54
C VAL A 42 8.75 2.54 0.59
N VAL A 43 8.07 2.42 -0.55
CA VAL A 43 7.00 1.45 -0.77
C VAL A 43 7.44 0.51 -1.88
N VAL A 44 7.17 -0.78 -1.72
CA VAL A 44 7.56 -1.85 -2.65
C VAL A 44 6.33 -2.68 -2.95
N GLY A 45 6.13 -3.08 -4.20
CA GLY A 45 5.03 -3.96 -4.58
C GLY A 45 5.29 -4.69 -5.89
N ASP A 46 4.52 -5.74 -6.15
CA ASP A 46 4.67 -6.61 -7.34
C ASP A 46 3.68 -6.26 -8.47
N GLN A 47 2.91 -5.17 -8.32
CA GLN A 47 1.79 -4.80 -9.18
C GLN A 47 0.72 -5.90 -9.38
N LYS A 48 0.77 -6.97 -8.59
CA LYS A 48 -0.11 -8.14 -8.66
C LYS A 48 -0.88 -8.32 -7.36
N GLY A 49 -1.09 -7.22 -6.63
CA GLY A 49 -1.82 -7.18 -5.37
C GLY A 49 -0.99 -7.49 -4.13
N ARG A 50 0.35 -7.47 -4.20
CA ARG A 50 1.21 -7.44 -3.01
C ARG A 50 1.91 -6.10 -2.88
N VAL A 51 1.91 -5.55 -1.67
CA VAL A 51 2.55 -4.27 -1.37
C VAL A 51 3.08 -4.26 0.05
N GLY A 52 4.17 -3.53 0.29
CA GLY A 52 4.85 -3.40 1.56
C GLY A 52 5.48 -2.01 1.66
N PHE A 53 5.66 -1.51 2.87
CA PHE A 53 6.38 -0.26 3.09
C PHE A 53 7.49 -0.48 4.11
N GLY A 54 8.52 0.34 4.00
CA GLY A 54 9.69 0.27 4.87
C GLY A 54 10.23 1.65 5.14
N HIS A 55 10.82 1.80 6.33
CA HIS A 55 11.59 3.00 6.67
C HIS A 55 13.04 2.60 6.90
N GLY A 56 13.97 3.43 6.44
CA GLY A 56 15.40 3.21 6.59
C GLY A 56 16.07 4.49 7.05
N LYS A 57 17.11 4.37 7.88
CA LYS A 57 17.95 5.50 8.29
C LYS A 57 19.41 5.15 8.14
N ALA A 58 20.18 6.05 7.53
CA ALA A 58 21.61 5.89 7.34
C ALA A 58 22.33 7.25 7.32
N ARG A 59 23.66 7.22 7.15
CA ARG A 59 24.46 8.46 6.99
C ARG A 59 24.35 9.03 5.59
N GLU A 60 24.15 8.16 4.59
CA GLU A 60 24.01 8.52 3.19
C GLU A 60 22.62 8.16 2.65
N VAL A 61 22.19 8.85 1.61
CA VAL A 61 20.86 8.64 1.01
C VAL A 61 20.72 7.24 0.37
N PRO A 62 21.66 6.74 -0.45
CA PRO A 62 21.49 5.44 -1.09
C PRO A 62 21.43 4.29 -0.07
N GLU A 63 22.22 4.37 0.99
CA GLU A 63 22.21 3.38 2.06
C GLU A 63 20.88 3.39 2.86
N ALA A 64 20.28 4.58 3.07
CA ALA A 64 18.99 4.71 3.72
C ALA A 64 17.86 4.10 2.86
N ILE A 65 17.89 4.33 1.55
CA ILE A 65 16.93 3.75 0.59
C ILE A 65 17.07 2.22 0.59
N ARG A 66 18.29 1.69 0.46
CA ARG A 66 18.54 0.24 0.49
C ARG A 66 17.97 -0.42 1.75
N LYS A 67 18.22 0.17 2.93
CA LYS A 67 17.67 -0.33 4.20
C LYS A 67 16.14 -0.29 4.22
N ALA A 68 15.53 0.76 3.67
CA ALA A 68 14.09 0.90 3.59
C ALA A 68 13.47 -0.15 2.64
N THR A 69 14.06 -0.36 1.47
CA THR A 69 13.61 -1.36 0.49
C THR A 69 13.67 -2.78 1.06
N GLU A 70 14.77 -3.14 1.74
CA GLU A 70 14.91 -4.44 2.39
C GLU A 70 13.89 -4.65 3.51
N ALA A 71 13.58 -3.60 4.28
CA ALA A 71 12.52 -3.66 5.30
C ALA A 71 11.13 -3.83 4.66
N ALA A 72 10.85 -3.13 3.55
CA ALA A 72 9.57 -3.19 2.86
C ALA A 72 9.31 -4.58 2.26
N LYS A 73 10.32 -5.21 1.65
CA LYS A 73 10.22 -6.56 1.07
C LYS A 73 9.85 -7.62 2.11
N ARG A 74 10.27 -7.46 3.37
CA ARG A 74 9.92 -8.37 4.47
C ARG A 74 8.48 -8.20 4.95
N ALA A 75 7.90 -7.02 4.76
CA ALA A 75 6.58 -6.64 5.27
C ALA A 75 5.51 -6.56 4.18
N LEU A 76 5.60 -7.42 3.16
CA LEU A 76 4.60 -7.51 2.09
C LEU A 76 3.27 -8.07 2.61
N ILE A 77 2.19 -7.36 2.31
CA ILE A 77 0.82 -7.82 2.53
C ILE A 77 0.17 -8.14 1.19
N ARG A 78 -0.76 -9.09 1.18
CA ARG A 78 -1.60 -9.40 0.02
C ARG A 78 -2.95 -8.71 0.17
N VAL A 79 -3.32 -7.89 -0.80
CA VAL A 79 -4.61 -7.19 -0.83
C VAL A 79 -5.52 -7.86 -1.86
N PRO A 80 -6.77 -8.20 -1.51
CA PRO A 80 -7.72 -8.70 -2.48
C PRO A 80 -8.24 -7.56 -3.35
N LEU A 81 -7.95 -7.64 -4.66
CA LEU A 81 -8.40 -6.68 -5.66
C LEU A 81 -9.56 -7.26 -6.49
N ARG A 82 -10.56 -6.42 -6.74
CA ARG A 82 -11.63 -6.72 -7.69
C ARG A 82 -11.08 -6.61 -9.11
N GLU A 83 -11.18 -7.70 -9.87
CA GLU A 83 -10.75 -7.79 -11.28
C GLU A 83 -9.27 -7.41 -11.49
N GLY A 84 -8.47 -7.39 -10.42
CA GLY A 84 -7.09 -6.89 -10.44
C GLY A 84 -6.96 -5.38 -10.68
N ARG A 85 -8.05 -4.60 -10.58
CA ARG A 85 -8.07 -3.17 -10.93
C ARG A 85 -8.47 -2.24 -9.80
N THR A 86 -9.46 -2.61 -9.00
CA THR A 86 -10.07 -1.73 -7.98
C THR A 86 -10.38 -2.47 -6.66
N LEU A 87 -10.94 -1.74 -5.69
CA LEU A 87 -11.36 -2.21 -4.38
C LEU A 87 -12.73 -2.93 -4.45
N HIS A 88 -13.01 -3.83 -3.50
CA HIS A 88 -14.28 -4.55 -3.46
C HIS A 88 -15.42 -3.71 -2.86
N HIS A 89 -15.11 -2.95 -1.82
CA HIS A 89 -15.97 -1.99 -1.13
C HIS A 89 -15.13 -0.82 -0.60
N ASP A 90 -15.82 0.24 -0.18
CA ASP A 90 -15.23 1.43 0.43
C ASP A 90 -14.68 1.08 1.82
N VAL A 91 -13.48 1.54 2.13
CA VAL A 91 -12.78 1.22 3.38
C VAL A 91 -12.18 2.47 4.01
N HIS A 92 -12.10 2.44 5.34
CA HIS A 92 -11.49 3.50 6.14
C HIS A 92 -10.26 2.95 6.87
N GLY A 93 -9.23 3.78 7.02
CA GLY A 93 -8.03 3.46 7.79
C GLY A 93 -7.60 4.64 8.66
N HIS A 94 -6.98 4.35 9.80
CA HIS A 94 -6.66 5.34 10.82
C HIS A 94 -5.37 5.00 11.57
N HIS A 95 -4.30 5.75 11.30
CA HIS A 95 -3.06 5.59 12.06
C HIS A 95 -2.65 6.89 12.74
N GLY A 96 -2.72 6.91 14.08
CA GLY A 96 -2.48 8.10 14.88
C GLY A 96 -3.45 9.21 14.48
N ALA A 97 -2.93 10.36 14.05
CA ALA A 97 -3.74 11.49 13.56
C ALA A 97 -4.04 11.44 12.03
N GLY A 98 -3.56 10.43 11.31
CA GLY A 98 -3.82 10.27 9.88
C GLY A 98 -5.07 9.42 9.66
N LYS A 99 -6.10 9.97 9.02
CA LYS A 99 -7.31 9.25 8.61
C LYS A 99 -7.35 9.18 7.08
N VAL A 100 -7.67 8.02 6.51
CA VAL A 100 -7.76 7.82 5.06
C VAL A 100 -9.07 7.14 4.73
N ILE A 101 -9.73 7.64 3.70
CA ILE A 101 -10.92 7.04 3.11
C ILE A 101 -10.53 6.56 1.71
N LEU A 102 -10.77 5.29 1.43
CA LEU A 102 -10.60 4.68 0.11
C LEU A 102 -11.97 4.30 -0.41
N ARG A 103 -12.28 4.72 -1.62
CA ARG A 103 -13.52 4.38 -2.31
C ARG A 103 -13.22 3.58 -3.56
N ALA A 104 -14.02 2.54 -3.77
CA ALA A 104 -13.99 1.79 -5.03
C ALA A 104 -14.45 2.71 -6.17
N ALA A 105 -13.82 2.58 -7.33
CA ALA A 105 -14.07 3.43 -8.47
C ALA A 105 -14.41 2.59 -9.71
N PRO A 106 -15.30 3.06 -10.60
CA PRO A 106 -15.53 2.45 -11.90
C PRO A 106 -14.28 2.43 -12.77
N ALA A 107 -14.25 1.53 -13.75
CA ALA A 107 -13.14 1.43 -14.69
C ALA A 107 -12.96 2.74 -15.48
N GLY A 108 -11.71 3.21 -15.59
CA GLY A 108 -11.37 4.44 -16.32
C GLY A 108 -11.26 5.68 -15.45
N THR A 109 -11.48 5.56 -14.13
CA THR A 109 -11.31 6.68 -13.17
C THR A 109 -9.83 7.03 -12.95
N GLY A 110 -8.94 6.04 -13.02
CA GLY A 110 -7.54 6.23 -12.67
C GLY A 110 -7.29 6.34 -11.16
N ILE A 111 -6.05 6.67 -10.79
CA ILE A 111 -5.62 6.79 -9.38
C ILE A 111 -5.74 8.24 -8.90
N ILE A 112 -6.85 8.55 -8.25
CA ILE A 112 -7.10 9.85 -7.62
C ILE A 112 -6.72 9.75 -6.14
N ALA A 113 -5.46 10.07 -5.82
CA ALA A 113 -4.93 9.98 -4.47
C ALA A 113 -3.82 11.02 -4.22
N GLY A 114 -3.63 11.38 -2.96
CA GLY A 114 -2.48 12.18 -2.52
C GLY A 114 -1.15 11.44 -2.74
N GLY A 115 -0.05 12.16 -2.98
CA GLY A 115 1.23 11.60 -3.41
C GLY A 115 1.70 10.34 -2.67
N PRO A 116 1.74 10.33 -1.32
CA PRO A 116 2.14 9.15 -0.56
C PRO A 116 1.23 7.94 -0.73
N MET A 117 -0.08 8.16 -0.87
CA MET A 117 -1.06 7.08 -1.10
C MET A 117 -1.00 6.59 -2.55
N ARG A 118 -0.80 7.50 -3.52
CA ARG A 118 -0.63 7.16 -4.93
C ARG A 118 0.54 6.19 -5.14
N ALA A 119 1.67 6.42 -4.48
CA ALA A 119 2.82 5.51 -4.54
C ALA A 119 2.45 4.09 -4.06
N VAL A 120 1.58 3.95 -3.06
CA VAL A 120 1.08 2.65 -2.58
C VAL A 120 0.18 1.99 -3.63
N PHE A 121 -0.73 2.74 -4.25
CA PHE A 121 -1.66 2.15 -5.23
C PHE A 121 -0.97 1.76 -6.53
N GLU A 122 -0.02 2.56 -6.99
CA GLU A 122 0.78 2.26 -8.19
C GLU A 122 1.66 1.03 -7.99
N THR A 123 2.32 0.89 -6.85
CA THR A 123 3.15 -0.29 -6.53
C THR A 123 2.31 -1.55 -6.28
N LEU A 124 1.09 -1.40 -5.76
CA LEU A 124 0.13 -2.49 -5.62
C LEU A 124 -0.40 -3.00 -6.97
N GLY A 125 -0.44 -2.13 -7.98
CA GLY A 125 -1.03 -2.41 -9.30
C GLY A 125 -2.51 -2.03 -9.42
N MET A 126 -3.00 -1.17 -8.53
CA MET A 126 -4.36 -0.62 -8.66
C MET A 126 -4.42 0.37 -9.83
N GLN A 127 -5.51 0.31 -10.59
CA GLN A 127 -5.73 1.22 -11.72
C GLN A 127 -6.76 2.29 -11.38
N ASP A 128 -7.82 1.90 -10.67
CA ASP A 128 -8.98 2.76 -10.41
C ASP A 128 -9.27 2.84 -8.92
N VAL A 129 -9.04 4.00 -8.31
CA VAL A 129 -9.33 4.25 -6.88
C VAL A 129 -9.46 5.74 -6.61
N VAL A 130 -10.42 6.10 -5.76
CA VAL A 130 -10.54 7.45 -5.21
C VAL A 130 -10.18 7.42 -3.74
N ALA A 131 -9.16 8.17 -3.35
CA ALA A 131 -8.66 8.19 -1.98
C ALA A 131 -8.48 9.62 -1.48
N LYS A 132 -8.97 9.88 -0.27
CA LYS A 132 -8.78 11.16 0.41
C LYS A 132 -8.21 10.94 1.81
N SER A 133 -7.19 11.71 2.14
CA SER A 133 -6.69 11.81 3.51
C SER A 133 -7.36 12.98 4.24
N PHE A 134 -7.63 12.76 5.52
CA PHE A 134 -8.17 13.72 6.46
C PHE A 134 -7.26 13.80 7.69
N GLY A 135 -7.19 14.97 8.33
CA GLY A 135 -6.32 15.20 9.48
C GLY A 135 -4.87 15.42 9.08
N SER A 136 -3.96 14.54 9.51
CA SER A 136 -2.51 14.73 9.31
C SER A 136 -2.07 14.53 7.86
N SER A 137 -1.29 15.48 7.34
CA SER A 137 -0.61 15.41 6.03
C SER A 137 0.76 14.74 6.07
N ASN A 138 1.16 14.15 7.22
CA ASN A 138 2.45 13.49 7.37
C ASN A 138 2.51 12.19 6.50
N PRO A 139 3.46 12.07 5.54
CA PRO A 139 3.58 10.90 4.66
C PRO A 139 3.67 9.57 5.41
N TYR A 140 4.34 9.53 6.57
CA TYR A 140 4.48 8.30 7.35
C TYR A 140 3.14 7.81 7.90
N ASN A 141 2.32 8.71 8.43
CA ASN A 141 1.02 8.36 8.97
C ASN A 141 0.03 8.04 7.86
N MET A 142 0.07 8.79 6.75
CA MET A 142 -0.79 8.52 5.60
C MET A 142 -0.53 7.13 5.03
N VAL A 143 0.72 6.76 4.77
CA VAL A 143 1.05 5.41 4.28
C VAL A 143 0.57 4.34 5.26
N ARG A 144 0.85 4.48 6.56
CA ARG A 144 0.40 3.50 7.56
C ARG A 144 -1.13 3.37 7.62
N ALA A 145 -1.85 4.49 7.59
CA ALA A 145 -3.32 4.51 7.57
C ALA A 145 -3.87 3.87 6.29
N THR A 146 -3.23 4.09 5.13
CA THR A 146 -3.59 3.40 3.88
C THR A 146 -3.38 1.89 3.98
N PHE A 147 -2.27 1.44 4.54
CA PHE A 147 -2.01 0.01 4.74
C PHE A 147 -3.02 -0.64 5.68
N GLU A 148 -3.47 0.06 6.72
CA GLU A 148 -4.53 -0.42 7.59
C GLU A 148 -5.87 -0.51 6.86
N ALA A 149 -6.23 0.50 6.06
CA ALA A 149 -7.44 0.46 5.23
C ALA A 149 -7.42 -0.74 4.27
N LEU A 150 -6.26 -1.00 3.64
CA LEU A 150 -6.09 -2.13 2.71
C LEU A 150 -6.13 -3.49 3.41
N LYS A 151 -5.70 -3.59 4.68
CA LYS A 151 -5.83 -4.82 5.48
C LYS A 151 -7.28 -5.15 5.80
N ASN A 152 -8.12 -4.12 5.94
CA ASN A 152 -9.56 -4.29 6.19
C ASN A 152 -10.36 -4.62 4.93
N GLN A 153 -9.71 -4.74 3.76
CA GLN A 153 -10.38 -5.11 2.52
C GLN A 153 -10.73 -6.61 2.52
N ASP A 154 -12.02 -6.91 2.61
CA ASP A 154 -12.56 -8.26 2.51
C ASP A 154 -13.00 -8.59 1.07
N SER A 155 -12.59 -9.75 0.57
CA SER A 155 -13.10 -10.28 -0.70
C SER A 155 -14.45 -10.99 -0.50
N PRO A 156 -15.36 -10.98 -1.49
CA PRO A 156 -16.62 -11.73 -1.41
C PRO A 156 -16.43 -13.22 -1.10
N ARG A 157 -15.31 -13.81 -1.54
CA ARG A 157 -14.94 -15.20 -1.23
C ARG A 157 -14.61 -15.39 0.25
N LEU A 158 -13.84 -14.47 0.85
CA LEU A 158 -13.52 -14.50 2.28
C LEU A 158 -14.78 -14.29 3.14
N VAL A 159 -15.67 -13.38 2.74
CA VAL A 159 -16.94 -13.15 3.44
C VAL A 159 -17.87 -14.35 3.34
N ALA A 160 -17.98 -14.96 2.15
CA ALA A 160 -18.77 -16.17 1.94
C ALA A 160 -18.30 -17.32 2.84
N ALA A 161 -16.99 -17.54 2.91
CA ALA A 161 -16.39 -18.54 3.78
C ALA A 161 -16.65 -18.26 5.27
N ARG A 162 -16.53 -16.99 5.71
CA ARG A 162 -16.80 -16.59 7.10
C ARG A 162 -18.27 -16.78 7.49
N ARG A 163 -19.20 -16.61 6.55
CA ARG A 163 -20.66 -16.68 6.76
C ARG A 163 -21.27 -18.03 6.37
N SER A 164 -20.47 -18.99 5.90
CA SER A 164 -20.95 -20.29 5.37
C SER A 164 -22.03 -20.16 4.28
N LEU A 165 -21.90 -19.14 3.42
CA LEU A 165 -22.82 -18.88 2.30
C LEU A 165 -22.15 -19.18 0.97
N LYS A 166 -22.94 -19.43 -0.07
CA LYS A 166 -22.42 -19.53 -1.44
C LYS A 166 -22.06 -18.14 -1.95
N VAL A 167 -20.93 -18.01 -2.65
CA VAL A 167 -20.47 -16.74 -3.23
C VAL A 167 -21.52 -16.12 -4.17
N SER A 168 -22.25 -16.96 -4.90
CA SER A 168 -23.33 -16.54 -5.80
C SER A 168 -24.44 -15.77 -5.10
N GLN A 169 -24.81 -16.17 -3.89
CA GLN A 169 -25.87 -15.51 -3.09
C GLN A 169 -25.45 -14.12 -2.61
N LEU A 170 -24.15 -13.86 -2.44
CA LEU A 170 -23.64 -12.53 -2.10
C LEU A 170 -23.55 -11.62 -3.33
N GLN A 171 -23.18 -12.17 -4.48
CA GLN A 171 -23.08 -11.40 -5.73
C GLN A 171 -24.45 -11.02 -6.30
N SER A 172 -25.47 -11.87 -6.12
CA SER A 172 -26.82 -11.56 -6.58
C SER A 172 -27.43 -10.37 -5.85
N ARG A 173 -27.17 -10.22 -4.54
CA ARG A 173 -27.65 -9.08 -3.74
C ARG A 173 -27.05 -7.76 -4.22
N ARG A 174 -25.74 -7.73 -4.49
CA ARG A 174 -25.04 -6.53 -4.97
C ARG A 174 -25.59 -5.99 -6.30
N ARG A 175 -25.96 -6.87 -7.24
CA ARG A 175 -26.53 -6.45 -8.52
C ARG A 175 -27.87 -5.72 -8.39
N VAL A 176 -28.63 -6.03 -7.34
CA VAL A 176 -29.91 -5.34 -7.07
C VAL A 176 -29.62 -3.93 -6.56
N ASP A 177 -28.70 -3.80 -5.60
CA ASP A 177 -28.31 -2.50 -5.04
C ASP A 177 -27.70 -1.54 -6.09
N ASP A 178 -26.84 -2.07 -6.99
CA ASP A 178 -26.23 -1.27 -8.07
C ASP A 178 -27.28 -0.83 -9.12
N ALA A 179 -28.37 -1.58 -9.30
CA ALA A 179 -29.46 -1.25 -10.24
C ALA A 179 -30.43 -0.21 -9.65
N GLU A 180 -30.76 -0.31 -8.35
CA GLU A 180 -31.60 0.68 -7.64
C GLU A 180 -30.90 2.05 -7.47
N ALA A 181 -29.57 2.09 -7.49
CA ALA A 181 -28.82 3.35 -7.39
C ALA A 181 -28.71 4.14 -8.71
N THR A 182 -29.15 3.55 -9.82
CA THR A 182 -29.10 4.17 -11.17
C THR A 182 -30.45 4.68 -11.70
N ASP A 183 -31.55 4.44 -10.98
CA ASP A 183 -32.87 5.06 -11.20
C ASP A 183 -33.05 6.29 -10.27
#